data_AF-A0A7R9ZZH5-F1
#
_entry.id   AF-A0A7R9ZZH5-F1
#
_cell.length_a   1.000
_cell.length_b   1.000
_cell.length_c   1.000
_cell.angle_alpha   90.00
_cell.angle_beta   90.00
_cell.angle_gamma   90.00
#
_symmetry.space_group_name_H-M   'P 1'
#
loop_
_entity.id
_entity.type
_entity.pdbx_description
1 polymer ?
#
loop_
_entity_poly.entity_id
_entity_poly.type
_entity_poly.pdbx_seq_one_letter_code
_entity_poly.pdbx_strand_id
1 'polypeptide(L)'
;WLKAQAVATPASARATAAAAMTSSDRAALLLSLLGFGSLGPLALAAPALGVGCVTADSCATALGGHLAADHLLFQHQGLSMQRLHPALPRGRAKRLLLQARDFAHSAAQGELGRADRQTAILQIRTALEEAVVAEMLAGHAGDQAEVDLHVSYVAACDAQLANRSAAVDQARLHATSLQGEVQACHELGNTLEALRDSACTEAHTFLTENLQHPSCSLGSDIAAKALDDHIACVEAWASVIPEAREAQASCQNATVRHANQLEECRGKEHAAHVASCDVESAEKSSCDEYTSCRVRETSRHAEVVPQVQALESGRQTEAVAVAKIRCYLSVLEANTSTFAPDSEGALDACENETDANLTFQLTINYPEIPGVVTCRTEPVSMGCLTVPEGAELQVGPETYVFDGAPHGGDFYPPVTPVSGDR
;
A
#
# COMPACT_ATOMS: atom_id res chain seq x y z
N TRP A 1 -45.17 -30.25 17.77
CA TRP A 1 -46.30 -30.39 16.83
C TRP A 1 -47.54 -29.75 17.46
N LEU A 2 -47.74 -28.45 17.23
CA LEU A 2 -49.00 -27.69 17.17
C LEU A 2 -48.70 -26.19 17.33
N LYS A 3 -48.83 -25.48 16.19
CA LYS A 3 -49.33 -24.09 15.94
C LYS A 3 -48.90 -22.97 16.90
N ALA A 4 -48.50 -21.78 16.46
CA ALA A 4 -48.50 -21.13 15.16
C ALA A 4 -47.61 -19.87 15.26
N GLN A 5 -46.83 -19.54 14.23
CA GLN A 5 -46.29 -18.19 14.06
C GLN A 5 -46.88 -17.61 12.79
N ALA A 6 -47.77 -16.64 13.00
CA ALA A 6 -48.28 -15.77 11.97
C ALA A 6 -47.25 -14.68 11.67
N VAL A 7 -47.16 -14.39 10.38
CA VAL A 7 -46.40 -13.32 9.73
C VAL A 7 -46.72 -11.96 10.37
N ALA A 8 -45.68 -11.22 10.75
CA ALA A 8 -45.75 -9.79 10.99
C ALA A 8 -44.45 -9.13 10.51
N THR A 9 -44.53 -8.48 9.35
CA THR A 9 -43.58 -7.45 8.91
C THR A 9 -43.70 -6.21 9.81
N PRO A 10 -42.59 -5.52 10.12
CA PRO A 10 -42.66 -4.12 10.46
C PRO A 10 -41.96 -3.28 9.40
N ALA A 11 -42.77 -2.51 8.68
CA ALA A 11 -42.35 -1.21 8.15
C ALA A 11 -42.74 -0.13 9.16
N SER A 12 -41.86 0.87 9.30
CA SER A 12 -42.06 2.24 9.80
C SER A 12 -41.49 2.63 11.18
N ALA A 13 -41.07 3.91 11.21
CA ALA A 13 -40.67 4.79 12.32
C ALA A 13 -39.19 4.70 12.74
N ARG A 14 -38.36 5.76 12.80
CA ARG A 14 -38.48 7.24 12.79
C ARG A 14 -37.12 7.79 12.32
N ALA A 15 -37.04 8.78 11.45
CA ALA A 15 -37.05 10.22 11.75
C ALA A 15 -35.94 10.71 12.71
N THR A 16 -35.23 11.75 12.22
CA THR A 16 -34.42 12.78 12.91
C THR A 16 -33.03 12.44 13.43
N ALA A 17 -32.01 12.82 12.65
CA ALA A 17 -30.85 13.56 13.15
C ALA A 17 -30.28 14.42 12.00
N ALA A 18 -30.78 15.65 11.89
CA ALA A 18 -30.14 16.71 11.13
C ALA A 18 -29.26 17.50 12.11
N ALA A 19 -27.94 17.47 11.92
CA ALA A 19 -26.99 18.55 12.22
C ALA A 19 -25.56 18.05 11.97
N ALA A 20 -24.74 18.92 11.38
CA ALA A 20 -23.29 18.81 11.13
C ALA A 20 -22.86 18.08 9.85
N MET A 21 -23.08 18.73 8.69
CA MET A 21 -22.15 18.64 7.56
C MET A 21 -21.71 20.05 7.15
N THR A 22 -20.40 20.21 7.10
CA THR A 22 -19.63 21.43 6.93
C THR A 22 -19.48 21.87 5.48
N SER A 23 -19.16 23.15 5.30
CA SER A 23 -19.32 23.96 4.09
C SER A 23 -18.19 23.82 3.05
N SER A 24 -17.95 22.62 2.51
CA SER A 24 -16.86 22.42 1.53
C SER A 24 -17.30 22.14 0.07
N ASP A 25 -18.56 21.76 -0.18
CA ASP A 25 -18.97 21.25 -1.51
C ASP A 25 -20.01 22.11 -2.24
N ARG A 26 -19.83 23.44 -2.26
CA ARG A 26 -20.71 24.36 -3.00
C ARG A 26 -20.02 25.20 -4.08
N ALA A 27 -18.81 24.86 -4.50
CA ALA A 27 -18.04 25.65 -5.48
C ALA A 27 -17.89 25.00 -6.87
N ALA A 28 -18.58 23.91 -7.18
CA ALA A 28 -18.42 23.21 -8.47
C ALA A 28 -19.75 22.82 -9.11
N LEU A 29 -20.62 23.80 -9.37
CA LEU A 29 -21.77 23.68 -10.29
C LEU A 29 -22.49 25.03 -10.38
N LEU A 30 -22.03 25.92 -11.28
CA LEU A 30 -22.80 27.02 -11.87
C LEU A 30 -21.87 27.91 -12.70
N LEU A 31 -21.56 27.52 -13.94
CA LEU A 31 -21.19 28.45 -15.02
C LEU A 31 -21.18 27.71 -16.37
N SER A 32 -22.38 27.37 -16.83
CA SER A 32 -22.65 27.13 -18.24
C SER A 32 -23.92 27.88 -18.59
N LEU A 33 -23.74 29.00 -19.31
CA LEU A 33 -24.66 29.65 -20.26
C LEU A 33 -24.26 31.13 -20.40
N LEU A 34 -23.57 31.44 -21.50
CA LEU A 34 -23.90 32.50 -22.46
C LEU A 34 -22.80 32.54 -23.53
N GLY A 35 -23.23 32.46 -24.79
CA GLY A 35 -22.35 32.38 -25.95
C GLY A 35 -22.13 33.72 -26.67
N PHE A 36 -21.37 33.57 -27.75
CA PHE A 36 -21.11 34.45 -28.91
C PHE A 36 -20.06 35.56 -28.79
N GLY A 37 -19.05 35.46 -29.68
CA GLY A 37 -18.19 36.57 -30.07
C GLY A 37 -16.87 36.13 -30.71
N SER A 38 -16.86 35.95 -32.03
CA SER A 38 -15.68 35.73 -32.89
C SER A 38 -14.70 36.92 -32.88
N LEU A 39 -13.38 36.65 -32.86
CA LEU A 39 -12.31 37.32 -33.64
C LEU A 39 -10.89 36.88 -33.19
N GLY A 40 -10.08 36.34 -34.13
CA GLY A 40 -8.62 36.56 -34.31
C GLY A 40 -7.60 36.07 -33.25
N PRO A 41 -6.46 35.46 -33.66
CA PRO A 41 -5.45 34.97 -32.73
C PRO A 41 -4.45 36.07 -32.33
N LEU A 42 -4.31 36.30 -31.03
CA LEU A 42 -3.17 37.01 -30.44
C LEU A 42 -2.49 36.06 -29.48
N ALA A 43 -1.23 35.76 -29.79
CA ALA A 43 -0.32 35.05 -28.91
C ALA A 43 -0.13 35.86 -27.62
N LEU A 44 -0.52 35.28 -26.49
CA LEU A 44 -0.27 35.80 -25.15
C LEU A 44 0.34 34.67 -24.34
N ALA A 45 1.56 34.92 -23.87
CA ALA A 45 2.29 34.10 -22.92
C ALA A 45 1.42 33.82 -21.69
N ALA A 46 1.25 32.54 -21.36
CA ALA A 46 0.64 32.13 -20.11
C ALA A 46 1.70 32.19 -18.99
N PRO A 47 1.41 32.78 -17.82
CA PRO A 47 2.20 32.52 -16.63
C PRO A 47 1.87 31.11 -16.14
N ALA A 48 2.87 30.23 -16.15
CA ALA A 48 2.83 28.96 -15.45
C ALA A 48 2.75 29.25 -13.94
N LEU A 49 1.54 29.24 -13.39
CA LEU A 49 1.33 29.09 -11.95
C LEU A 49 1.54 27.62 -11.62
N GLY A 50 2.80 27.22 -11.54
CA GLY A 50 3.20 25.99 -10.90
C GLY A 50 2.97 26.13 -9.40
N VAL A 51 1.95 25.45 -8.87
CA VAL A 51 1.88 25.12 -7.45
C VAL A 51 2.95 24.04 -7.23
N GLY A 52 4.19 24.48 -7.05
CA GLY A 52 5.29 23.61 -6.69
C GLY A 52 5.11 23.11 -5.27
N CYS A 53 5.13 21.79 -5.09
CA CYS A 53 5.52 21.20 -3.81
C CYS A 53 7.00 21.55 -3.60
N VAL A 54 7.28 22.50 -2.70
CA VAL A 54 8.61 23.10 -2.53
C VAL A 54 9.61 22.19 -1.80
N THR A 55 9.19 21.05 -1.23
CA THR A 55 10.12 20.12 -0.56
C THR A 55 9.72 18.65 -0.74
N ALA A 56 10.71 17.80 -1.05
CA ALA A 56 10.56 16.34 -1.15
C ALA A 56 10.00 15.70 0.15
N ASP A 57 10.22 16.34 1.31
CA ASP A 57 9.72 15.86 2.62
C ASP A 57 8.18 15.84 2.74
N SER A 58 7.48 16.66 1.95
CA SER A 58 6.02 16.77 2.05
C SER A 58 5.27 15.64 1.34
N CYS A 59 5.91 14.94 0.39
CA CYS A 59 5.34 13.77 -0.28
C CYS A 59 5.72 12.46 0.41
N ALA A 60 6.92 12.38 1.01
CA ALA A 60 7.38 11.20 1.75
C ALA A 60 6.55 10.93 3.02
N THR A 61 6.05 11.97 3.69
CA THR A 61 5.25 11.85 4.91
C THR A 61 3.84 11.27 4.68
N ALA A 62 3.29 11.40 3.47
CA ALA A 62 2.00 10.78 3.12
C ALA A 62 2.10 9.25 2.95
N LEU A 63 3.24 8.73 2.49
CA LEU A 63 3.47 7.29 2.36
C LEU A 63 3.97 6.64 3.66
N GLY A 64 4.80 7.35 4.44
CA GLY A 64 5.32 6.85 5.72
C GLY A 64 4.28 6.81 6.86
N GLY A 65 3.31 7.72 6.86
CA GLY A 65 2.30 7.83 7.93
C GLY A 65 1.32 6.64 8.01
N HIS A 66 1.09 5.93 6.90
CA HIS A 66 0.19 4.77 6.88
C HIS A 66 0.82 3.51 7.46
N LEU A 67 2.14 3.37 7.41
CA LEU A 67 2.84 2.16 7.90
C LEU A 67 2.82 2.04 9.44
N ALA A 68 2.79 3.16 10.17
CA ALA A 68 2.82 3.15 11.63
C ALA A 68 1.48 2.76 12.28
N ALA A 69 0.35 3.07 11.64
CA ALA A 69 -0.98 2.77 12.17
C ALA A 69 -1.32 1.27 12.10
N ASP A 70 -0.88 0.60 11.04
CA ASP A 70 -1.14 -0.84 10.84
C ASP A 70 -0.35 -1.70 11.84
N HIS A 71 0.84 -1.26 12.26
CA HIS A 71 1.68 -2.05 13.18
C HIS A 71 1.03 -2.27 14.55
N LEU A 72 0.19 -1.33 15.02
CA LEU A 72 -0.54 -1.44 16.29
C LEU A 72 -1.68 -2.45 16.26
N LEU A 73 -2.31 -2.66 15.09
CA LEU A 73 -3.40 -3.63 14.92
C LEU A 73 -2.88 -5.07 15.02
N PHE A 74 -1.64 -5.30 14.58
CA PHE A 74 -0.97 -6.61 14.65
C PHE A 74 -0.44 -6.98 16.04
N GLN A 75 -0.03 -6.01 16.86
CA GLN A 75 0.54 -6.29 18.18
C GLN A 75 -0.50 -6.83 19.18
N HIS A 76 -1.78 -6.49 19.01
CA HIS A 76 -2.87 -7.00 19.84
C HIS A 76 -3.30 -8.45 19.51
N GLN A 77 -2.91 -9.01 18.36
CA GLN A 77 -3.41 -10.29 17.86
C GLN A 77 -2.58 -11.51 18.33
N GLY A 78 -1.35 -11.31 18.82
CA GLY A 78 -0.51 -12.39 19.36
C GLY A 78 -1.05 -13.07 20.63
N LEU A 79 -2.11 -12.53 21.24
CA LEU A 79 -2.72 -13.05 22.47
C LEU A 79 -3.88 -14.04 22.22
N SER A 80 -4.27 -14.35 20.96
CA SER A 80 -5.45 -15.20 20.71
C SER A 80 -5.22 -16.69 20.92
N MET A 81 -4.00 -17.21 20.90
CA MET A 81 -3.74 -18.64 21.18
C MET A 81 -4.13 -19.06 22.62
N GLN A 82 -4.31 -18.10 23.53
CA GLN A 82 -4.86 -18.35 24.88
C GLN A 82 -6.40 -18.40 24.93
N ARG A 83 -7.09 -18.16 23.80
CA ARG A 83 -8.56 -18.12 23.71
C ARG A 83 -9.19 -19.41 23.19
N LEU A 84 -8.40 -20.43 22.86
CA LEU A 84 -8.97 -21.77 22.76
C LEU A 84 -9.66 -22.01 24.10
N HIS A 85 -11.00 -22.12 24.05
CA HIS A 85 -11.81 -22.20 25.25
C HIS A 85 -11.20 -23.27 26.15
N PRO A 86 -11.04 -22.99 27.47
CA PRO A 86 -10.42 -23.95 28.38
C PRO A 86 -11.09 -25.28 28.12
N ALA A 87 -10.29 -26.25 27.67
CA ALA A 87 -10.77 -27.50 27.11
C ALA A 87 -11.96 -27.97 27.95
N LEU A 88 -13.15 -28.05 27.33
CA LEU A 88 -14.37 -28.61 27.91
C LEU A 88 -13.93 -29.68 28.92
N PRO A 89 -14.27 -29.58 30.21
CA PRO A 89 -13.73 -30.44 31.24
C PRO A 89 -14.03 -31.89 30.89
N ARG A 90 -13.06 -32.51 30.19
CA ARG A 90 -13.27 -33.69 29.36
C ARG A 90 -13.95 -34.75 30.22
N GLY A 91 -15.07 -35.26 29.73
CA GLY A 91 -15.76 -36.36 30.40
C GLY A 91 -16.78 -35.96 31.47
N ARG A 92 -17.31 -34.72 31.46
CA ARG A 92 -18.58 -34.44 32.17
C ARG A 92 -19.70 -35.35 31.66
N ALA A 93 -19.89 -35.42 30.34
CA ALA A 93 -20.86 -36.31 29.71
C ALA A 93 -20.62 -37.78 30.08
N LYS A 94 -19.36 -38.23 30.06
CA LYS A 94 -18.98 -39.61 30.43
C LYS A 94 -19.30 -39.94 31.90
N ARG A 95 -19.02 -39.03 32.84
CA ARG A 95 -19.38 -39.22 34.25
C ARG A 95 -20.89 -39.27 34.44
N LEU A 96 -21.62 -38.36 33.78
CA LEU A 96 -23.07 -38.34 33.84
C LEU A 96 -23.70 -39.59 33.19
N LEU A 97 -23.07 -40.15 32.15
CA LEU A 97 -23.46 -41.41 31.54
C LEU A 97 -23.34 -42.58 32.51
N LEU A 98 -22.21 -42.71 33.20
CA LEU A 98 -22.04 -43.76 34.21
C LEU A 98 -23.10 -43.62 35.31
N GLN A 99 -23.33 -42.40 35.79
CA GLN A 99 -24.35 -42.14 36.80
C GLN A 99 -25.77 -42.49 36.30
N ALA A 100 -26.12 -42.10 35.08
CA ALA A 100 -27.44 -42.38 34.50
C ALA A 100 -27.67 -43.88 34.27
N ARG A 101 -26.64 -44.59 33.79
CA ARG A 101 -26.68 -46.04 33.58
C ARG A 101 -26.85 -46.78 34.91
N ASP A 102 -25.99 -46.49 35.89
CA ASP A 102 -26.03 -47.18 37.18
C ASP A 102 -27.37 -46.90 37.90
N PHE A 103 -27.86 -45.66 37.83
CA PHE A 103 -29.19 -45.30 38.30
C PHE A 103 -30.31 -46.06 37.60
N ALA A 104 -30.24 -46.23 36.27
CA ALA A 104 -31.24 -46.95 35.51
C ALA A 104 -31.31 -48.44 35.88
N HIS A 105 -30.16 -49.09 36.09
CA HIS A 105 -30.13 -50.50 36.52
C HIS A 105 -30.64 -50.69 37.96
N SER A 106 -30.25 -49.85 38.93
CA SER A 106 -30.81 -49.93 40.29
C SER A 106 -32.31 -49.70 40.32
N ALA A 107 -32.82 -48.80 39.46
CA ALA A 107 -34.26 -48.58 39.32
C ALA A 107 -34.99 -49.80 38.74
N ALA A 108 -34.36 -50.53 37.82
CA ALA A 108 -34.89 -51.77 37.24
C ALA A 108 -34.98 -52.91 38.27
N GLN A 109 -34.02 -52.98 39.19
CA GLN A 109 -33.99 -53.95 40.29
C GLN A 109 -34.98 -53.64 41.42
N GLY A 110 -35.70 -52.50 41.35
CA GLY A 110 -36.67 -52.09 42.36
C GLY A 110 -36.06 -51.49 43.62
N GLU A 111 -34.77 -51.14 43.60
CA GLU A 111 -34.04 -50.59 44.76
C GLU A 111 -34.42 -49.14 45.08
N LEU A 112 -35.03 -48.44 44.11
CA LEU A 112 -35.36 -47.02 44.20
C LEU A 112 -36.88 -46.80 44.28
N GLY A 113 -37.30 -46.04 45.30
CA GLY A 113 -38.67 -45.57 45.44
C GLY A 113 -39.10 -44.66 44.28
N ARG A 114 -40.41 -44.64 43.97
CA ARG A 114 -40.96 -43.87 42.84
C ARG A 114 -40.63 -42.37 42.90
N ALA A 115 -40.74 -41.75 44.09
CA ALA A 115 -40.50 -40.32 44.26
C ALA A 115 -39.00 -39.96 44.05
N ASP A 116 -38.11 -40.78 44.59
CA ASP A 116 -36.66 -40.61 44.43
C ASP A 116 -36.26 -40.78 42.97
N ARG A 117 -36.89 -41.73 42.27
CA ARG A 117 -36.67 -41.96 40.85
C ARG A 117 -37.01 -40.71 40.01
N GLN A 118 -38.20 -40.15 40.21
CA GLN A 118 -38.62 -38.97 39.46
C GLN A 118 -37.70 -37.76 39.71
N THR A 119 -37.29 -37.59 40.96
CA THR A 119 -36.37 -36.52 41.36
C THR A 119 -35.02 -36.66 40.67
N ALA A 120 -34.44 -37.86 40.68
CA ALA A 120 -33.15 -38.12 40.05
C ALA A 120 -33.20 -38.00 38.51
N ILE A 121 -34.29 -38.45 37.86
CA ILE A 121 -34.49 -38.24 36.41
C ILE A 121 -34.42 -36.74 36.06
N LEU A 122 -35.17 -35.91 36.81
CA LEU A 122 -35.18 -34.47 36.58
C LEU A 122 -33.80 -33.85 36.79
N GLN A 123 -33.09 -34.24 37.86
CA GLN A 123 -31.74 -33.74 38.14
C GLN A 123 -30.74 -34.11 37.04
N ILE A 124 -30.73 -35.37 36.58
CA ILE A 124 -29.84 -35.82 35.52
C ILE A 124 -30.18 -35.13 34.20
N ARG A 125 -31.48 -35.00 33.88
CA ARG A 125 -31.92 -34.29 32.66
C ARG A 125 -31.49 -32.83 32.66
N THR A 126 -31.71 -32.11 33.77
CA THR A 126 -31.29 -30.72 33.91
C THR A 126 -29.77 -30.59 33.77
N ALA A 127 -29.00 -31.43 34.46
CA ALA A 127 -27.54 -31.43 34.34
C ALA A 127 -27.06 -31.75 32.91
N LEU A 128 -27.75 -32.65 32.21
CA LEU A 128 -27.43 -33.00 30.83
C LEU A 128 -27.67 -31.82 29.88
N GLU A 129 -28.87 -31.26 29.87
CA GLU A 129 -29.26 -30.26 28.88
C GLU A 129 -28.66 -28.88 29.17
N GLU A 130 -28.72 -28.42 30.41
CA GLU A 130 -28.31 -27.05 30.77
C GLU A 130 -26.81 -26.90 30.99
N ALA A 131 -26.11 -27.98 31.38
CA ALA A 131 -24.67 -27.93 31.57
C ALA A 131 -23.91 -28.60 30.41
N VAL A 132 -24.16 -29.88 30.14
CA VAL A 132 -23.35 -30.63 29.17
C VAL A 132 -23.64 -30.19 27.73
N VAL A 133 -24.90 -30.26 27.30
CA VAL A 133 -25.28 -29.95 25.90
C VAL A 133 -25.05 -28.47 25.59
N ALA A 134 -25.46 -27.57 26.49
CA ALA A 134 -25.25 -26.14 26.31
C ALA A 134 -23.75 -25.78 26.19
N GLU A 135 -22.88 -26.33 27.03
CA GLU A 135 -21.43 -26.09 26.98
C GLU A 135 -20.79 -26.68 25.73
N MET A 136 -21.24 -27.86 25.28
CA MET A 136 -20.79 -28.47 24.02
C MET A 136 -21.12 -27.59 22.81
N LEU A 137 -22.35 -27.07 22.72
CA LEU A 137 -22.79 -26.20 21.62
C LEU A 137 -22.07 -24.85 21.67
N ALA A 138 -21.89 -24.27 22.85
CA ALA A 138 -21.11 -23.04 23.02
C ALA A 138 -19.64 -23.23 22.59
N GLY A 139 -19.03 -24.37 22.97
CA GLY A 139 -17.67 -24.71 22.56
C GLY A 139 -17.53 -24.94 21.06
N HIS A 140 -18.52 -25.58 20.41
CA HIS A 140 -18.58 -25.69 18.95
C HIS A 140 -18.63 -24.32 18.27
N ALA A 141 -19.53 -23.43 18.72
CA ALA A 141 -19.65 -22.09 18.16
C ALA A 141 -18.36 -21.26 18.32
N GLY A 142 -17.69 -21.37 19.48
CA GLY A 142 -16.40 -20.72 19.71
C GLY A 142 -15.30 -21.23 18.78
N ASP A 143 -15.23 -22.55 18.58
CA ASP A 143 -14.23 -23.16 17.70
C ASP A 143 -14.49 -22.86 16.22
N GLN A 144 -15.77 -22.81 15.79
CA GLN A 144 -16.13 -22.37 14.45
C GLN A 144 -15.67 -20.92 14.22
N ALA A 145 -15.94 -20.02 15.18
CA ALA A 145 -15.52 -18.63 15.09
C ALA A 145 -13.99 -18.48 15.06
N GLU A 146 -13.25 -19.32 15.78
CA GLU A 146 -11.77 -19.31 15.74
C GLU A 146 -11.25 -19.70 14.35
N VAL A 147 -11.78 -20.78 13.75
CA VAL A 147 -11.38 -21.19 12.38
C VAL A 147 -11.71 -20.10 11.36
N ASP A 148 -12.93 -19.54 11.41
CA ASP A 148 -13.37 -18.47 10.52
C ASP A 148 -12.49 -17.21 10.67
N LEU A 149 -12.07 -16.91 11.90
CA LEU A 149 -11.19 -15.78 12.20
C LEU A 149 -9.82 -15.93 11.54
N HIS A 150 -9.19 -17.11 11.60
CA HIS A 150 -7.88 -17.32 10.96
C HIS A 150 -7.94 -17.22 9.44
N VAL A 151 -9.04 -17.67 8.82
CA VAL A 151 -9.25 -17.44 7.38
C VAL A 151 -9.42 -15.96 7.07
N SER A 152 -10.13 -15.21 7.93
CA SER A 152 -10.27 -13.76 7.77
C SER A 152 -8.93 -13.00 7.88
N TYR A 153 -7.99 -13.47 8.71
CA TYR A 153 -6.65 -12.86 8.80
C TYR A 153 -5.84 -13.06 7.53
N VAL A 154 -5.94 -14.22 6.87
CA VAL A 154 -5.29 -14.42 5.56
C VAL A 154 -5.92 -13.48 4.51
N ALA A 155 -7.25 -13.37 4.49
CA ALA A 155 -7.94 -12.45 3.59
C ALA A 155 -7.58 -10.98 3.86
N ALA A 156 -7.30 -10.61 5.11
CA ALA A 156 -6.82 -9.27 5.46
C ALA A 156 -5.44 -8.97 4.87
N CYS A 157 -4.53 -9.96 4.80
CA CYS A 157 -3.26 -9.79 4.09
C CYS A 157 -3.47 -9.47 2.60
N ASP A 158 -4.44 -10.12 1.95
CA ASP A 158 -4.78 -9.85 0.54
C ASP A 158 -5.35 -8.44 0.35
N ALA A 159 -6.23 -8.00 1.26
CA ALA A 159 -6.77 -6.64 1.24
C ALA A 159 -5.67 -5.57 1.44
N GLN A 160 -4.70 -5.83 2.32
CA GLN A 160 -3.56 -4.95 2.54
C GLN A 160 -2.69 -4.82 1.29
N LEU A 161 -2.42 -5.94 0.60
CA LEU A 161 -1.70 -5.91 -0.68
C LEU A 161 -2.44 -5.06 -1.71
N ALA A 162 -3.76 -5.23 -1.84
CA ALA A 162 -4.57 -4.46 -2.80
C ALA A 162 -4.55 -2.95 -2.53
N ASN A 163 -4.61 -2.55 -1.26
CA ASN A 163 -4.52 -1.13 -0.87
C ASN A 163 -3.14 -0.55 -1.19
N ARG A 164 -2.08 -1.30 -0.91
CA ARG A 164 -0.70 -0.86 -1.19
C ARG A 164 -0.39 -0.83 -2.68
N SER A 165 -0.90 -1.78 -3.45
CA SER A 165 -0.75 -1.76 -4.91
C SER A 165 -1.40 -0.51 -5.53
N ALA A 166 -2.54 -0.06 -5.01
CA ALA A 166 -3.14 1.19 -5.46
C ALA A 166 -2.24 2.41 -5.17
N ALA A 167 -1.55 2.44 -4.03
CA ALA A 167 -0.58 3.50 -3.71
C ALA A 167 0.66 3.44 -4.62
N VAL A 168 1.17 2.24 -4.90
CA VAL A 168 2.25 2.01 -5.86
C VAL A 168 1.86 2.50 -7.26
N ASP A 169 0.64 2.20 -7.71
CA ASP A 169 0.15 2.65 -9.02
C ASP A 169 0.12 4.19 -9.11
N GLN A 170 -0.27 4.89 -8.04
CA GLN A 170 -0.20 6.35 -7.98
C GLN A 170 1.24 6.87 -8.05
N ALA A 171 2.16 6.25 -7.29
CA ALA A 171 3.58 6.61 -7.34
C ALA A 171 4.16 6.39 -8.75
N ARG A 172 3.75 5.33 -9.43
CA ARG A 172 4.15 5.03 -10.81
C ARG A 172 3.65 6.06 -11.82
N LEU A 173 2.40 6.52 -11.68
CA LEU A 173 1.87 7.61 -12.51
C LEU A 173 2.66 8.90 -12.30
N HIS A 174 3.00 9.22 -11.07
CA HIS A 174 3.83 10.38 -10.74
C HIS A 174 5.25 10.26 -11.35
N ALA A 175 5.91 9.11 -11.17
CA ALA A 175 7.21 8.85 -11.79
C ALA A 175 7.13 9.00 -13.32
N THR A 176 6.10 8.44 -13.96
CA THR A 176 5.84 8.56 -15.41
C THR A 176 5.69 10.02 -15.85
N SER A 177 4.97 10.83 -15.07
CA SER A 177 4.81 12.27 -15.32
C SER A 177 6.16 12.99 -15.32
N LEU A 178 7.01 12.72 -14.31
CA LEU A 178 8.35 13.30 -14.23
C LEU A 178 9.25 12.89 -15.39
N GLN A 179 9.12 11.66 -15.92
CA GLN A 179 9.87 11.27 -17.13
C GLN A 179 9.45 12.10 -18.35
N GLY A 180 8.15 12.41 -18.47
CA GLY A 180 7.66 13.30 -19.52
C GLY A 180 8.25 14.71 -19.41
N GLU A 181 8.39 15.22 -18.18
CA GLU A 181 9.04 16.52 -17.93
C GLU A 181 10.54 16.51 -18.27
N VAL A 182 11.24 15.42 -17.95
CA VAL A 182 12.65 15.22 -18.34
C VAL A 182 12.79 15.26 -19.86
N GLN A 183 11.97 14.49 -20.58
CA GLN A 183 11.99 14.48 -22.05
C GLN A 183 11.76 15.88 -22.63
N ALA A 184 10.72 16.58 -22.17
CA ALA A 184 10.44 17.95 -22.63
C ALA A 184 11.59 18.91 -22.31
N CYS A 185 12.27 18.72 -21.18
CA CYS A 185 13.44 19.51 -20.80
C CYS A 185 14.60 19.31 -21.77
N HIS A 186 14.92 18.06 -22.15
CA HIS A 186 15.96 17.78 -23.13
C HIS A 186 15.65 18.36 -24.50
N GLU A 187 14.39 18.29 -24.96
CA GLU A 187 13.97 18.89 -26.23
C GLU A 187 14.21 20.41 -26.24
N LEU A 188 13.90 21.09 -25.13
CA LEU A 188 14.19 22.52 -24.98
C LEU A 188 15.69 22.81 -24.87
N GLY A 189 16.43 21.99 -24.12
CA GLY A 189 17.89 22.07 -24.00
C GLY A 189 18.58 22.04 -25.37
N ASN A 190 18.22 21.05 -26.20
CA ASN A 190 18.73 20.92 -27.57
C ASN A 190 18.42 22.14 -28.44
N THR A 191 17.23 22.74 -28.26
CA THR A 191 16.85 23.97 -28.98
C THR A 191 17.70 25.16 -28.54
N LEU A 192 17.92 25.33 -27.23
CA LEU A 192 18.77 26.40 -26.69
C LEU A 192 20.25 26.20 -27.05
N GLU A 193 20.71 24.96 -27.14
CA GLU A 193 22.05 24.64 -27.62
C GLU A 193 22.26 25.13 -29.06
N ALA A 194 21.35 24.80 -29.97
CA ALA A 194 21.41 25.27 -31.35
C ALA A 194 21.41 26.81 -31.45
N LEU A 195 20.61 27.48 -30.61
CA LEU A 195 20.58 28.95 -30.55
C LEU A 195 21.90 29.54 -30.03
N ARG A 196 22.50 28.94 -29.00
CA ARG A 196 23.83 29.31 -28.50
C ARG A 196 24.86 29.20 -29.61
N ASP A 197 24.92 28.05 -30.29
CA ASP A 197 25.91 27.78 -31.31
C ASP A 197 25.77 28.75 -32.49
N SER A 198 24.54 29.04 -32.91
CA SER A 198 24.25 30.04 -33.94
C SER A 198 24.72 31.44 -33.53
N ALA A 199 24.33 31.93 -32.35
CA ALA A 199 24.68 33.27 -31.88
C ALA A 199 26.20 33.44 -31.68
N CYS A 200 26.88 32.42 -31.18
CA CYS A 200 28.32 32.44 -30.98
C CYS A 200 29.09 32.32 -32.30
N THR A 201 28.59 31.55 -33.26
CA THR A 201 29.17 31.52 -34.62
C THR A 201 29.03 32.87 -35.30
N GLU A 202 27.85 33.49 -35.25
CA GLU A 202 27.61 34.83 -35.82
C GLU A 202 28.51 35.88 -35.17
N ALA A 203 28.63 35.88 -33.84
CA ALA A 203 29.54 36.76 -33.13
C ALA A 203 31.00 36.54 -33.54
N HIS A 204 31.45 35.29 -33.62
CA HIS A 204 32.81 34.98 -34.05
C HIS A 204 33.09 35.45 -35.47
N THR A 205 32.17 35.19 -36.41
CA THR A 205 32.27 35.66 -37.80
C THR A 205 32.32 37.18 -37.85
N PHE A 206 31.43 37.88 -37.13
CA PHE A 206 31.41 39.34 -37.09
C PHE A 206 32.74 39.92 -36.60
N LEU A 207 33.25 39.41 -35.48
CA LEU A 207 34.53 39.86 -34.90
C LEU A 207 35.70 39.57 -35.86
N THR A 208 35.67 38.43 -36.55
CA THR A 208 36.71 38.01 -37.49
C THR A 208 36.69 38.86 -38.76
N GLU A 209 35.52 39.13 -39.33
CA GLU A 209 35.41 39.85 -40.60
C GLU A 209 35.55 41.37 -40.44
N ASN A 210 35.10 41.93 -39.32
CA ASN A 210 34.99 43.39 -39.16
C ASN A 210 36.03 44.00 -38.21
N LEU A 211 36.63 43.22 -37.29
CA LEU A 211 37.69 43.73 -36.40
C LEU A 211 39.11 43.31 -36.81
N GLN A 212 39.26 42.50 -37.87
CA GLN A 212 40.56 42.25 -38.51
C GLN A 212 40.99 43.46 -39.37
N HIS A 213 41.11 44.64 -38.76
CA HIS A 213 41.77 45.76 -39.44
C HIS A 213 43.28 45.66 -39.21
N PRO A 214 44.14 45.84 -40.23
CA PRO A 214 45.58 46.01 -40.00
C PRO A 214 45.74 47.15 -38.98
N SER A 215 46.55 46.90 -37.95
CA SER A 215 46.73 47.80 -36.81
C SER A 215 46.77 49.24 -37.30
N CYS A 216 45.85 50.07 -36.81
CA CYS A 216 45.90 51.51 -37.05
C CYS A 216 47.19 52.04 -36.39
N SER A 217 48.34 51.88 -37.04
CA SER A 217 49.64 52.27 -36.48
C SER A 217 50.00 53.64 -37.00
N LEU A 218 50.23 54.60 -36.09
CA LEU A 218 50.96 55.81 -36.46
C LEU A 218 52.40 55.40 -36.77
N GLY A 219 52.88 55.69 -37.98
CA GLY A 219 54.30 55.58 -38.29
C GLY A 219 55.13 56.55 -37.42
N SER A 220 56.46 56.39 -37.42
CA SER A 220 57.35 57.32 -36.71
C SER A 220 57.33 58.75 -37.29
N ASP A 221 56.80 58.93 -38.51
CA ASP A 221 56.65 60.21 -39.18
C ASP A 221 55.24 60.80 -38.98
N ILE A 222 55.15 61.90 -38.23
CA ILE A 222 53.90 62.64 -37.98
C ILE A 222 53.64 63.62 -39.13
N ALA A 223 53.59 63.12 -40.36
CA ALA A 223 53.07 63.90 -41.46
C ALA A 223 51.55 64.09 -41.26
N ALA A 224 51.01 65.28 -41.55
CA ALA A 224 49.58 65.58 -41.36
C ALA A 224 48.67 64.53 -42.02
N LYS A 225 49.01 64.08 -43.23
CA LYS A 225 48.29 63.01 -43.94
C LYS A 225 48.33 61.66 -43.21
N ALA A 226 49.47 61.28 -42.63
CA ALA A 226 49.60 60.03 -41.89
C ALA A 226 48.78 60.05 -40.58
N LEU A 227 48.63 61.22 -39.96
CA LEU A 227 47.75 61.43 -38.82
C LEU A 227 46.27 61.34 -39.21
N ASP A 228 45.87 61.99 -40.32
CA ASP A 228 44.49 61.92 -40.83
C ASP A 228 44.09 60.49 -41.22
N ASP A 229 44.98 59.76 -41.92
CA ASP A 229 44.77 58.35 -42.30
C ASP A 229 44.62 57.45 -41.05
N HIS A 230 45.36 57.74 -39.97
CA HIS A 230 45.21 57.02 -38.70
C HIS A 230 43.91 57.37 -37.97
N ILE A 231 43.52 58.64 -37.90
CA ILE A 231 42.25 59.07 -37.29
C ILE A 231 41.09 58.38 -38.00
N ALA A 232 41.08 58.39 -39.34
CA ALA A 232 40.06 57.70 -40.13
C ALA A 232 40.01 56.19 -39.87
N CYS A 233 41.17 55.54 -39.70
CA CYS A 233 41.27 54.13 -39.34
C CYS A 233 40.66 53.86 -37.94
N VAL A 234 41.01 54.68 -36.95
CA VAL A 234 40.47 54.56 -35.58
C VAL A 234 38.97 54.83 -35.53
N GLU A 235 38.47 55.83 -36.28
CA GLU A 235 37.05 56.13 -36.38
C GLU A 235 36.27 54.98 -37.04
N ALA A 236 36.81 54.39 -38.10
CA ALA A 236 36.23 53.22 -38.76
C ALA A 236 36.15 52.04 -37.78
N TRP A 237 37.23 51.76 -37.04
CA TRP A 237 37.22 50.68 -36.04
C TRP A 237 36.24 50.97 -34.90
N ALA A 238 36.25 52.20 -34.37
CA ALA A 238 35.35 52.63 -33.30
C ALA A 238 33.87 52.53 -33.69
N SER A 239 33.54 52.72 -34.97
CA SER A 239 32.17 52.61 -35.48
C SER A 239 31.61 51.19 -35.42
N VAL A 240 32.47 50.16 -35.47
CA VAL A 240 32.08 48.73 -35.48
C VAL A 240 31.97 48.16 -34.05
N ILE A 241 32.63 48.78 -33.07
CA ILE A 241 32.65 48.30 -31.66
C ILE A 241 31.24 48.08 -31.07
N PRO A 242 30.24 48.96 -31.26
CA PRO A 242 28.91 48.74 -30.71
C PRO A 242 28.27 47.44 -31.19
N GLU A 243 28.32 47.16 -32.50
CA GLU A 243 27.80 45.93 -33.09
C GLU A 243 28.60 44.69 -32.64
N ALA A 244 29.92 44.81 -32.52
CA ALA A 244 30.77 43.75 -31.97
C ALA A 244 30.37 43.37 -30.53
N ARG A 245 30.09 44.37 -29.69
CA ARG A 245 29.63 44.17 -28.32
C ARG A 245 28.24 43.55 -28.27
N GLU A 246 27.35 43.94 -29.17
CA GLU A 246 26.01 43.36 -29.27
C GLU A 246 26.07 41.88 -29.67
N ALA A 247 26.88 41.53 -30.67
CA ALA A 247 27.09 40.15 -31.10
C ALA A 247 27.70 39.30 -29.97
N GLN A 248 28.72 39.83 -29.28
CA GLN A 248 29.30 39.18 -28.10
C GLN A 248 28.24 38.96 -26.99
N ALA A 249 27.45 39.99 -26.67
CA ALA A 249 26.42 39.91 -25.65
C ALA A 249 25.33 38.90 -26.01
N SER A 250 24.96 38.79 -27.29
CA SER A 250 24.03 37.78 -27.80
C SER A 250 24.53 36.36 -27.53
N CYS A 251 25.78 36.06 -27.90
CA CYS A 251 26.43 34.78 -27.62
C CYS A 251 26.49 34.48 -26.11
N GLN A 252 26.88 35.46 -25.28
CA GLN A 252 26.92 35.29 -23.82
C GLN A 252 25.54 34.98 -23.22
N ASN A 253 24.51 35.72 -23.63
CA ASN A 253 23.14 35.50 -23.15
C ASN A 253 22.62 34.11 -23.55
N ALA A 254 22.85 33.69 -24.80
CA ALA A 254 22.46 32.36 -25.25
C ALA A 254 23.20 31.25 -24.49
N THR A 255 24.49 31.45 -24.19
CA THR A 255 25.30 30.53 -23.36
C THR A 255 24.73 30.40 -21.95
N VAL A 256 24.42 31.52 -21.29
CA VAL A 256 23.83 31.52 -19.95
C VAL A 256 22.46 30.84 -19.95
N ARG A 257 21.61 31.11 -20.94
CA ARG A 257 20.28 30.45 -21.05
C ARG A 257 20.41 28.95 -21.20
N HIS A 258 21.31 28.48 -22.07
CA HIS A 258 21.56 27.05 -22.24
C HIS A 258 22.09 26.41 -20.94
N ALA A 259 23.04 27.06 -20.25
CA ALA A 259 23.56 26.57 -18.97
C ALA A 259 22.47 26.44 -17.89
N ASN A 260 21.61 27.45 -17.75
CA ASN A 260 20.49 27.42 -16.81
C ASN A 260 19.50 26.28 -17.14
N GLN A 261 19.23 26.06 -18.43
CA GLN A 261 18.35 24.97 -18.86
C GLN A 261 18.95 23.60 -18.51
N LEU A 262 20.27 23.43 -18.69
CA LEU A 262 20.95 22.18 -18.36
C LEU A 262 20.86 21.88 -16.85
N GLU A 263 21.01 22.90 -16.00
CA GLU A 263 20.83 22.76 -14.55
C GLU A 263 19.38 22.37 -14.20
N GLU A 264 18.39 23.00 -14.82
CA GLU A 264 16.98 22.65 -14.65
C GLU A 264 16.71 21.18 -15.05
N CYS A 265 17.25 20.73 -16.18
CA CYS A 265 17.07 19.36 -16.65
C CYS A 265 17.71 18.35 -15.70
N ARG A 266 18.90 18.62 -15.17
CA ARG A 266 19.53 17.77 -14.14
C ARG A 266 18.66 17.66 -12.88
N GLY A 267 18.04 18.75 -12.45
CA GLY A 267 17.10 18.74 -11.33
C GLY A 267 15.88 17.84 -11.60
N LYS A 268 15.31 17.92 -12.80
CA LYS A 268 14.18 17.07 -13.23
C LYS A 268 14.57 15.60 -13.37
N GLU A 269 15.72 15.32 -13.97
CA GLU A 269 16.28 13.96 -14.08
C GLU A 269 16.45 13.34 -12.70
N HIS A 270 17.06 14.09 -11.77
CA HIS A 270 17.24 13.64 -10.40
C HIS A 270 15.90 13.33 -9.72
N ALA A 271 14.91 14.23 -9.83
CA ALA A 271 13.58 14.01 -9.26
C ALA A 271 12.89 12.78 -9.86
N ALA A 272 12.99 12.57 -11.17
CA ALA A 272 12.40 11.42 -11.85
C ALA A 272 13.09 10.09 -11.46
N HIS A 273 14.41 10.11 -11.25
CA HIS A 273 15.15 8.96 -10.72
C HIS A 273 14.74 8.62 -9.28
N VAL A 274 14.65 9.61 -8.39
CA VAL A 274 14.19 9.41 -7.01
C VAL A 274 12.79 8.81 -7.00
N ALA A 275 11.85 9.39 -7.76
CA ALA A 275 10.50 8.86 -7.85
C ALA A 275 10.45 7.42 -8.40
N SER A 276 11.32 7.08 -9.34
CA SER A 276 11.43 5.71 -9.86
C SER A 276 11.96 4.73 -8.79
N CYS A 277 12.96 5.13 -8.01
CA CYS A 277 13.46 4.36 -6.86
C CYS A 277 12.40 4.15 -5.79
N ASP A 278 11.59 5.18 -5.49
CA ASP A 278 10.51 5.10 -4.51
C ASP A 278 9.46 4.07 -4.92
N VAL A 279 9.11 4.02 -6.22
CA VAL A 279 8.19 3.00 -6.76
C VAL A 279 8.77 1.59 -6.59
N GLU A 280 10.03 1.37 -6.97
CA GLU A 280 10.68 0.06 -6.85
C GLU A 280 10.77 -0.41 -5.38
N SER A 281 11.15 0.51 -4.49
CA SER A 281 11.19 0.27 -3.04
C SER A 281 9.81 -0.06 -2.47
N ALA A 282 8.78 0.70 -2.85
CA ALA A 282 7.40 0.51 -2.40
C ALA A 282 6.81 -0.82 -2.90
N GLU A 283 7.09 -1.20 -4.16
CA GLU A 283 6.74 -2.51 -4.70
C GLU A 283 7.36 -3.62 -3.87
N LYS A 284 8.69 -3.59 -3.71
CA LYS A 284 9.43 -4.60 -2.97
C LYS A 284 8.94 -4.72 -1.52
N SER A 285 8.84 -3.62 -0.79
CA SER A 285 8.36 -3.59 0.59
C SER A 285 6.94 -4.15 0.71
N SER A 286 6.02 -3.75 -0.18
CA SER A 286 4.65 -4.24 -0.17
C SER A 286 4.59 -5.76 -0.39
N CYS A 287 5.42 -6.28 -1.30
CA CYS A 287 5.49 -7.72 -1.59
C CYS A 287 6.09 -8.52 -0.44
N ASP A 288 7.17 -8.02 0.16
CA ASP A 288 7.87 -8.67 1.28
C ASP A 288 6.96 -8.72 2.53
N GLU A 289 6.24 -7.63 2.82
CA GLU A 289 5.28 -7.55 3.93
C GLU A 289 4.07 -8.44 3.71
N TYR A 290 3.52 -8.46 2.49
CA TYR A 290 2.44 -9.36 2.12
C TYR A 290 2.84 -10.83 2.32
N THR A 291 3.99 -11.22 1.78
CA THR A 291 4.51 -12.59 1.88
C THR A 291 4.69 -12.97 3.35
N SER A 292 5.27 -12.08 4.14
CA SER A 292 5.47 -12.28 5.59
C SER A 292 4.14 -12.41 6.35
N CYS A 293 3.16 -11.55 6.05
CA CYS A 293 1.81 -11.62 6.63
C CYS A 293 1.17 -12.97 6.31
N ARG A 294 1.17 -13.34 5.02
CA ARG A 294 0.50 -14.55 4.55
C ARG A 294 1.14 -15.82 5.11
N VAL A 295 2.47 -15.93 5.10
CA VAL A 295 3.18 -17.09 5.68
C VAL A 295 2.88 -17.24 7.17
N ARG A 296 2.81 -16.13 7.91
CA ARG A 296 2.50 -16.14 9.34
C ARG A 296 1.07 -16.59 9.60
N GLU A 297 0.07 -15.99 8.95
CA GLU A 297 -1.34 -16.31 9.23
C GLU A 297 -1.74 -17.69 8.66
N THR A 298 -1.17 -18.12 7.52
CA THR A 298 -1.40 -19.49 7.01
C THR A 298 -0.78 -20.56 7.92
N SER A 299 0.40 -20.31 8.48
CA SER A 299 0.99 -21.19 9.50
C SER A 299 0.11 -21.29 10.74
N ARG A 300 -0.40 -20.17 11.24
CA ARG A 300 -1.34 -20.16 12.39
C ARG A 300 -2.62 -20.95 12.11
N HIS A 301 -3.22 -20.76 10.95
CA HIS A 301 -4.37 -21.55 10.53
C HIS A 301 -4.04 -23.05 10.51
N ALA A 302 -2.89 -23.43 9.93
CA ALA A 302 -2.42 -24.82 9.88
C ALA A 302 -2.16 -25.43 11.27
N GLU A 303 -1.78 -24.62 12.26
CA GLU A 303 -1.62 -25.05 13.65
C GLU A 303 -2.97 -25.20 14.39
N VAL A 304 -3.94 -24.33 14.10
CA VAL A 304 -5.24 -24.30 14.79
C VAL A 304 -6.18 -25.38 14.31
N VAL A 305 -6.24 -25.65 12.99
CA VAL A 305 -7.10 -26.69 12.40
C VAL A 305 -7.02 -28.05 13.12
N PRO A 306 -5.83 -28.67 13.30
CA PRO A 306 -5.76 -29.98 13.96
C PRO A 306 -6.17 -29.93 15.44
N GLN A 307 -5.99 -28.80 16.12
CA GLN A 307 -6.44 -28.63 17.50
C GLN A 307 -7.97 -28.58 17.57
N VAL A 308 -8.61 -27.83 16.67
CA VAL A 308 -10.07 -27.77 16.58
C VAL A 308 -10.66 -29.11 16.16
N GLN A 309 -10.04 -29.84 15.22
CA GLN A 309 -10.47 -31.20 14.83
C GLN A 309 -10.45 -32.18 16.03
N ALA A 310 -9.44 -32.08 16.90
CA ALA A 310 -9.39 -32.89 18.11
C ALA A 310 -10.50 -32.53 19.10
N LEU A 311 -10.84 -31.23 19.23
CA LEU A 311 -11.95 -30.77 20.08
C LEU A 311 -13.31 -31.17 19.52
N GLU A 312 -13.51 -31.04 18.20
CA GLU A 312 -14.67 -31.50 17.46
C GLU A 312 -14.91 -33.00 17.70
N SER A 313 -13.91 -33.84 17.47
CA SER A 313 -13.99 -35.29 17.71
C SER A 313 -14.34 -35.61 19.17
N GLY A 314 -13.76 -34.87 20.11
CA GLY A 314 -14.09 -34.98 21.53
C GLY A 314 -15.57 -34.69 21.82
N ARG A 315 -16.12 -33.59 21.27
CA ARG A 315 -17.53 -33.23 21.43
C ARG A 315 -18.47 -34.22 20.74
N GLN A 316 -18.12 -34.73 19.56
CA GLN A 316 -18.90 -35.77 18.89
C GLN A 316 -18.96 -37.07 19.72
N THR A 317 -17.87 -37.40 20.44
CA THR A 317 -17.86 -38.51 21.41
C THR A 317 -18.78 -38.21 22.61
N GLU A 318 -18.77 -36.98 23.13
CA GLU A 318 -19.69 -36.57 24.21
C GLU A 318 -21.16 -36.58 23.75
N ALA A 319 -21.45 -36.27 22.48
CA ALA A 319 -22.80 -36.35 21.92
C ALA A 319 -23.37 -37.77 21.92
N VAL A 320 -22.53 -38.78 21.66
CA VAL A 320 -22.93 -40.19 21.81
C VAL A 320 -23.29 -40.49 23.26
N ALA A 321 -22.49 -40.02 24.23
CA ALA A 321 -22.82 -40.19 25.65
C ALA A 321 -24.14 -39.50 26.02
N VAL A 322 -24.41 -38.30 25.49
CA VAL A 322 -25.69 -37.60 25.66
C VAL A 322 -26.86 -38.43 25.11
N ALA A 323 -26.72 -39.02 23.93
CA ALA A 323 -27.74 -39.87 23.31
C ALA A 323 -28.11 -41.07 24.21
N LYS A 324 -27.08 -41.77 24.71
CA LYS A 324 -27.25 -42.89 25.65
C LYS A 324 -27.95 -42.46 26.94
N ILE A 325 -27.55 -41.34 27.55
CA ILE A 325 -28.21 -40.80 28.76
C ILE A 325 -29.69 -40.51 28.47
N ARG A 326 -30.00 -39.84 27.36
CA ARG A 326 -31.38 -39.55 26.95
C ARG A 326 -32.20 -40.84 26.80
N CYS A 327 -31.62 -41.89 26.21
CA CYS A 327 -32.26 -43.21 26.11
C CYS A 327 -32.55 -43.81 27.49
N TYR A 328 -31.57 -43.87 28.40
CA TYR A 328 -31.76 -44.40 29.75
C TYR A 328 -32.86 -43.66 30.51
N LEU A 329 -32.85 -42.32 30.47
CA LEU A 329 -33.88 -41.51 31.09
C LEU A 329 -35.27 -41.77 30.48
N SER A 330 -35.36 -41.93 29.16
CA SER A 330 -36.62 -42.27 28.47
C SER A 330 -37.17 -43.64 28.90
N VAL A 331 -36.32 -44.66 29.03
CA VAL A 331 -36.74 -45.99 29.51
C VAL A 331 -37.25 -45.92 30.95
N LEU A 332 -36.59 -45.13 31.79
CA LEU A 332 -37.00 -44.92 33.18
C LEU A 332 -38.35 -44.19 33.30
N GLU A 333 -38.59 -43.19 32.44
CA GLU A 333 -39.85 -42.45 32.38
C GLU A 333 -41.01 -43.30 31.86
N ALA A 334 -40.76 -44.22 30.93
CA ALA A 334 -41.78 -45.13 30.42
C ALA A 334 -42.26 -46.14 31.50
N ASN A 335 -41.40 -46.47 32.47
CA ASN A 335 -41.63 -47.50 33.49
C ASN A 335 -41.98 -46.92 34.88
N THR A 336 -42.98 -46.03 34.96
CA THR A 336 -43.31 -45.28 36.20
C THR A 336 -43.99 -46.09 37.31
N SER A 337 -44.56 -47.27 37.07
CA SER A 337 -45.29 -48.08 38.07
C SER A 337 -44.63 -49.39 38.46
N THR A 338 -44.18 -50.16 37.47
CA THR A 338 -43.44 -51.41 37.62
C THR A 338 -42.54 -51.52 36.40
N PHE A 339 -41.25 -51.77 36.60
CA PHE A 339 -40.35 -52.11 35.50
C PHE A 339 -40.86 -53.41 34.86
N ALA A 340 -41.34 -53.33 33.62
CA ALA A 340 -41.84 -54.51 32.91
C ALA A 340 -40.68 -55.48 32.62
N PRO A 341 -40.88 -56.80 32.54
CA PRO A 341 -39.79 -57.75 32.25
C PRO A 341 -39.00 -57.43 30.96
N ASP A 342 -39.60 -56.72 30.00
CA ASP A 342 -38.94 -56.30 28.75
C ASP A 342 -38.01 -55.09 28.90
N SER A 343 -37.94 -54.48 30.08
CA SER A 343 -37.18 -53.25 30.32
C SER A 343 -35.66 -53.47 30.39
N GLU A 344 -35.17 -54.68 30.72
CA GLU A 344 -33.74 -54.99 30.61
C GLU A 344 -33.25 -54.91 29.16
N GLY A 345 -33.99 -55.49 28.22
CA GLY A 345 -33.65 -55.40 26.80
C GLY A 345 -33.67 -53.97 26.26
N ALA A 346 -34.55 -53.11 26.81
CA ALA A 346 -34.57 -51.69 26.46
C ALA A 346 -33.35 -50.92 27.03
N LEU A 347 -32.88 -51.26 28.23
CA LEU A 347 -31.66 -50.68 28.81
C LEU A 347 -30.41 -51.11 28.02
N ASP A 348 -30.34 -52.37 27.59
CA ASP A 348 -29.24 -52.88 26.76
C ASP A 348 -29.22 -52.20 25.38
N ALA A 349 -30.39 -51.91 24.81
CA ALA A 349 -30.49 -51.17 23.55
C ALA A 349 -29.87 -49.77 23.65
N CYS A 350 -29.98 -49.10 24.81
CA CYS A 350 -29.39 -47.79 25.04
C CYS A 350 -27.85 -47.78 24.95
N GLU A 351 -27.17 -48.91 25.10
CA GLU A 351 -25.70 -48.97 24.95
C GLU A 351 -25.23 -48.79 23.49
N ASN A 352 -26.13 -48.96 22.53
CA ASN A 352 -25.81 -48.76 21.11
C ASN A 352 -26.39 -47.46 20.58
N GLU A 353 -26.99 -46.63 21.43
CA GLU A 353 -27.63 -45.41 20.96
C GLU A 353 -26.64 -44.32 20.57
N THR A 354 -27.03 -43.61 19.51
CA THR A 354 -26.27 -42.49 18.94
C THR A 354 -27.23 -41.37 18.54
N ASP A 355 -26.75 -40.13 18.52
CA ASP A 355 -27.53 -38.97 18.07
C ASP A 355 -26.84 -38.37 16.85
N ALA A 356 -27.13 -38.93 15.67
CA ALA A 356 -26.54 -38.49 14.41
C ALA A 356 -26.83 -37.00 14.12
N ASN A 357 -27.96 -36.48 14.60
CA ASN A 357 -28.31 -35.07 14.44
C ASN A 357 -27.43 -34.17 15.31
N LEU A 358 -27.26 -34.50 16.59
CA LEU A 358 -26.37 -33.75 17.48
C LEU A 358 -24.90 -33.86 17.03
N THR A 359 -24.45 -35.03 16.59
CA THR A 359 -23.11 -35.21 16.02
C THR A 359 -22.91 -34.32 14.78
N PHE A 360 -23.88 -34.26 13.88
CA PHE A 360 -23.85 -33.39 12.70
C PHE A 360 -23.85 -31.90 13.06
N GLN A 361 -24.63 -31.48 14.06
CA GLN A 361 -24.65 -30.09 14.55
C GLN A 361 -23.31 -29.67 15.15
N LEU A 362 -22.52 -30.62 15.65
CA LEU A 362 -21.19 -30.39 16.20
C LEU A 362 -20.08 -30.49 15.16
N THR A 363 -20.41 -30.69 13.88
CA THR A 363 -19.43 -30.67 12.81
C THR A 363 -18.93 -29.24 12.55
N ILE A 364 -17.62 -29.08 12.48
CA ILE A 364 -16.99 -27.79 12.16
C ILE A 364 -16.84 -27.67 10.64
N ASN A 365 -17.21 -26.52 10.10
CA ASN A 365 -16.87 -26.17 8.73
C ASN A 365 -15.45 -25.62 8.69
N TYR A 366 -14.59 -26.20 7.86
CA TYR A 366 -13.20 -25.76 7.65
C TYR A 366 -13.10 -25.05 6.30
N PRO A 367 -13.39 -23.74 6.23
CA PRO A 367 -13.29 -22.99 4.99
C PRO A 367 -11.87 -23.08 4.39
N GLU A 368 -11.81 -23.17 3.06
CA GLU A 368 -10.54 -23.13 2.36
C GLU A 368 -9.91 -21.73 2.51
N ILE A 369 -8.60 -21.70 2.73
CA ILE A 369 -7.83 -20.47 2.68
C ILE A 369 -7.88 -19.95 1.23
N PRO A 370 -8.10 -18.64 0.99
CA PRO A 370 -7.97 -18.06 -0.33
C PRO A 370 -6.65 -18.45 -1.02
N GLY A 371 -6.63 -18.46 -2.35
CA GLY A 371 -5.42 -18.74 -3.14
C GLY A 371 -4.41 -17.58 -3.07
N VAL A 372 -3.12 -17.87 -3.31
CA VAL A 372 -2.04 -16.86 -3.26
C VAL A 372 -2.23 -15.82 -4.36
N VAL A 373 -2.24 -14.54 -3.99
CA VAL A 373 -2.21 -13.44 -4.96
C VAL A 373 -0.77 -13.20 -5.38
N THR A 374 -0.55 -13.14 -6.69
CA THR A 374 0.80 -12.85 -7.22
C THR A 374 1.11 -11.39 -7.01
N CYS A 375 2.23 -11.13 -6.33
CA CYS A 375 2.79 -9.81 -6.20
C CYS A 375 3.32 -9.31 -7.55
N ARG A 376 2.89 -8.11 -7.96
CA ARG A 376 3.34 -7.48 -9.20
C ARG A 376 4.62 -6.71 -8.92
N THR A 377 5.71 -7.15 -9.51
CA THR A 377 6.96 -6.38 -9.61
C THR A 377 7.20 -6.10 -11.08
N GLU A 378 7.11 -4.83 -11.45
CA GLU A 378 7.32 -4.44 -12.84
C GLU A 378 8.45 -3.43 -12.89
N PRO A 379 9.47 -3.65 -13.74
CA PRO A 379 10.60 -2.75 -13.81
C PRO A 379 10.13 -1.34 -14.18
N VAL A 380 10.60 -0.35 -13.41
CA VAL A 380 10.41 1.07 -13.72
C VAL A 380 11.34 1.47 -14.86
N SER A 381 10.87 2.32 -15.79
CA SER A 381 11.58 2.58 -17.05
C SER A 381 12.93 3.28 -16.85
N MET A 382 13.08 4.11 -15.80
CA MET A 382 14.31 4.87 -15.57
C MET A 382 15.37 4.15 -14.73
N GLY A 383 15.07 2.96 -14.21
CA GLY A 383 15.93 2.23 -13.28
C GLY A 383 16.20 3.00 -11.98
N CYS A 384 16.28 2.29 -10.86
CA CYS A 384 16.83 2.91 -9.66
C CYS A 384 18.36 2.95 -9.78
N LEU A 385 18.94 4.14 -9.92
CA LEU A 385 20.38 4.31 -9.80
C LEU A 385 20.75 4.05 -8.35
N THR A 386 21.28 2.86 -8.06
CA THR A 386 21.89 2.58 -6.77
C THR A 386 23.13 3.44 -6.66
N VAL A 387 23.01 4.62 -6.04
CA VAL A 387 24.19 5.40 -5.65
C VAL A 387 24.93 4.52 -4.64
N PRO A 388 26.19 4.12 -4.91
CA PRO A 388 26.94 3.31 -3.96
C PRO A 388 26.99 4.05 -2.63
N GLU A 389 26.57 3.36 -1.57
CA GLU A 389 26.51 3.87 -0.21
C GLU A 389 27.91 4.41 0.19
N GLY A 390 28.05 5.74 0.25
CA GLY A 390 29.33 6.42 0.51
C GLY A 390 29.85 7.35 -0.60
N ALA A 391 29.20 7.42 -1.76
CA ALA A 391 29.47 8.48 -2.73
C ALA A 391 28.77 9.78 -2.30
N GLU A 392 29.42 10.55 -1.43
CA GLU A 392 29.02 11.92 -1.15
C GLU A 392 29.06 12.69 -2.48
N LEU A 393 27.89 13.15 -2.95
CA LEU A 393 27.82 13.99 -4.14
C LEU A 393 28.59 15.27 -3.80
N GLN A 394 29.85 15.35 -4.23
CA GLN A 394 30.60 16.59 -4.14
C GLN A 394 29.96 17.57 -5.12
N VAL A 395 28.94 18.27 -4.64
CA VAL A 395 28.46 19.52 -5.25
C VAL A 395 29.55 20.54 -4.99
N GLY A 396 30.63 20.44 -5.77
CA GLY A 396 31.66 21.46 -5.78
C GLY A 396 30.98 22.77 -6.15
N PRO A 397 31.23 23.88 -5.42
CA PRO A 397 30.83 25.19 -5.88
C PRO A 397 31.69 25.52 -7.10
N GLU A 398 31.30 25.05 -8.28
CA GLU A 398 31.70 25.69 -9.52
C GLU A 398 30.92 27.00 -9.60
N THR A 399 31.31 27.96 -8.75
CA THR A 399 31.16 29.35 -9.11
C THR A 399 31.97 29.53 -10.38
N TYR A 400 31.28 29.48 -11.52
CA TYR A 400 31.75 30.08 -12.76
C TYR A 400 31.85 31.58 -12.50
N VAL A 401 32.92 31.99 -11.80
CA VAL A 401 33.34 33.38 -11.77
C VAL A 401 33.89 33.62 -13.17
N PHE A 402 33.04 34.14 -14.05
CA PHE A 402 33.52 34.84 -15.23
C PHE A 402 34.18 36.12 -14.69
N ASP A 403 35.46 36.00 -14.34
CA ASP A 403 36.31 37.16 -14.12
C ASP A 403 36.31 37.95 -15.42
N GLY A 404 35.47 38.98 -15.48
CA GLY A 404 35.48 40.02 -16.49
C GLY A 404 36.73 40.89 -16.38
N ALA A 405 37.91 40.28 -16.23
CA ALA A 405 39.17 40.94 -16.39
C ALA A 405 39.36 41.19 -17.90
N PRO A 406 39.55 42.45 -18.35
CA PRO A 406 39.95 42.70 -19.72
C PRO A 406 41.38 42.18 -19.90
N HIS A 407 41.53 40.95 -20.38
CA HIS A 407 42.81 40.46 -20.88
C HIS A 407 43.14 41.17 -22.19
N GLY A 408 43.86 42.28 -22.08
CA GLY A 408 44.78 42.69 -23.13
C GLY A 408 45.96 41.72 -23.11
N GLY A 409 46.19 41.01 -24.22
CA GLY A 409 47.39 40.17 -24.37
C GLY A 409 47.26 39.08 -25.42
N ASP A 410 47.69 39.43 -26.64
CA ASP A 410 48.38 38.60 -27.64
C ASP A 410 47.88 37.18 -27.96
N PHE A 411 47.26 37.08 -29.14
CA PHE A 411 47.17 35.87 -29.95
C PHE A 411 48.57 35.28 -30.23
N TYR A 412 48.86 34.10 -29.69
CA TYR A 412 49.88 33.19 -30.25
C TYR A 412 49.18 31.97 -30.88
N PRO A 413 49.67 31.46 -32.03
CA PRO A 413 49.08 30.29 -32.70
C PRO A 413 49.43 28.98 -31.97
N PRO A 414 48.69 27.88 -32.25
CA PRO A 414 48.82 26.63 -31.51
C PRO A 414 50.13 25.91 -31.83
N VAL A 415 50.88 25.55 -30.79
CA VAL A 415 52.02 24.64 -30.88
C VAL A 415 51.50 23.20 -30.77
N THR A 416 51.74 22.41 -31.81
CA THR A 416 51.47 20.96 -31.85
C THR A 416 52.24 20.20 -30.76
N PRO A 417 51.68 19.13 -30.17
CA PRO A 417 52.37 18.36 -29.14
C PRO A 417 53.48 17.50 -29.75
N VAL A 418 54.69 17.68 -29.25
CA VAL A 418 55.81 16.76 -29.45
C VAL A 418 55.62 15.57 -28.51
N SER A 419 55.58 14.38 -29.09
CA SER A 419 55.68 13.09 -28.41
C SER A 419 56.97 13.00 -27.58
N GLY A 420 56.87 12.60 -26.31
CA GLY A 420 58.02 12.32 -25.47
C GLY A 420 57.68 11.32 -24.37
N ASP A 421 58.18 10.10 -24.55
CA ASP A 421 58.16 8.99 -23.59
C ASP A 421 58.69 9.36 -22.20
N ARG A 422 58.02 8.81 -21.17
CA ARG A 422 58.67 8.06 -20.08
C ARG A 422 57.68 7.23 -19.28
#